data_AF-C5KLZ1-F1
#
_entry.id   AF-C5KLZ1-F1
#
_cell.length_a   1.000
_cell.length_b   1.000
_cell.length_c   1.000
_cell.angle_alpha   90.00
_cell.angle_beta   90.00
_cell.angle_gamma   90.00
#
_symmetry.space_group_name_H-M   'P 1'
#
loop_
_entity.id
_entity.type
_entity.pdbx_description
1 polymer ?
#
loop_
_entity_poly.entity_id
_entity_poly.type
_entity_poly.pdbx_seq_one_letter_code
_entity_poly.pdbx_strand_id
1 'polypeptide(L)' 'PFDVLVVCGSSNLVCIFNCSISGNLSHVQTLDLGPNAGPVWRVAWDLTGTILATAQEGGQ' A
#
# COMPACT_ATOMS: atom_id res chain seq x y z
N PRO A 1 -5.15 -14.44 -12.68
CA PRO A 1 -4.71 -13.04 -12.48
C PRO A 1 -5.58 -12.38 -11.42
N PHE A 2 -5.01 -12.14 -10.23
CA PHE A 2 -5.61 -11.23 -9.25
C PHE A 2 -4.91 -9.88 -9.44
N ASP A 3 -5.69 -8.81 -9.44
CA ASP A 3 -5.12 -7.47 -9.44
C ASP A 3 -4.87 -7.07 -7.99
N VAL A 4 -3.78 -6.35 -7.72
CA VAL A 4 -3.45 -5.91 -6.36
C VAL A 4 -3.76 -4.43 -6.23
N LEU A 5 -4.56 -4.09 -5.23
CA LEU A 5 -4.84 -2.70 -4.86
C LEU A 5 -4.04 -2.35 -3.61
N VAL A 6 -3.37 -1.21 -3.65
CA VAL A 6 -2.67 -0.64 -2.49
C VAL A 6 -3.28 0.70 -2.16
N VAL A 7 -3.51 0.92 -0.88
CA VAL A 7 -4.11 2.15 -0.35
C VAL A 7 -3.20 2.74 0.72
N CYS A 8 -2.93 4.03 0.60
CA CYS A 8 -2.26 4.85 1.61
C CYS A 8 -3.17 6.00 2.02
N GLY A 9 -2.85 6.66 3.14
CA GLY A 9 -3.67 7.75 3.66
C GLY A 9 -2.97 8.55 4.74
N SER A 10 -3.77 9.18 5.61
CA SER A 10 -3.26 10.06 6.66
C SER A 10 -2.55 9.35 7.81
N SER A 11 -2.50 8.01 7.80
CA SER A 11 -1.76 7.21 8.77
C SER A 11 -0.40 6.77 8.22
N ASN A 12 0.41 6.22 9.12
CA ASN A 12 1.67 5.54 8.81
C ASN A 12 1.47 4.11 8.26
N LEU A 13 0.23 3.78 7.85
CA LEU A 13 -0.15 2.44 7.41
C LEU A 13 -0.37 2.42 5.91
N VAL A 14 0.03 1.30 5.30
CA VAL A 14 -0.27 0.97 3.91
C VAL A 14 -1.02 -0.35 3.86
N CYS A 15 -2.21 -0.36 3.26
CA CYS A 15 -3.04 -1.56 3.18
C CYS A 15 -2.99 -2.14 1.78
N ILE A 16 -2.89 -3.47 1.70
CA ILE A 16 -2.84 -4.25 0.47
C ILE A 16 -4.08 -5.13 0.40
N PHE A 17 -4.74 -5.10 -0.76
CA PHE A 17 -5.94 -5.87 -1.04
C PHE A 17 -5.76 -6.66 -2.33
N ASN A 18 -6.29 -7.88 -2.33
CA ASN A 18 -6.50 -8.63 -3.56
C ASN A 18 -7.83 -8.21 -4.15
N CYS A 19 -7.79 -7.82 -5.42
CA CYS A 19 -8.95 -7.55 -6.23
C CYS A 19 -9.19 -8.76 -7.14
N SER A 20 -10.33 -9.40 -6.92
CA SER A 20 -10.83 -10.43 -7.83
C SER A 20 -11.49 -9.75 -9.04
N ILE A 21 -11.39 -10.39 -10.20
CA ILE A 21 -12.13 -9.99 -11.42
C ILE A 21 -13.66 -9.96 -11.20
N SER A 22 -14.15 -10.67 -10.19
CA SER A 22 -15.56 -10.64 -9.77
C SER A 22 -15.94 -9.39 -8.95
N GLY A 23 -15.02 -8.44 -8.75
CA GLY A 23 -15.24 -7.20 -8.01
C GLY A 23 -15.17 -7.34 -6.49
N ASN A 24 -14.71 -8.49 -5.99
CA ASN A 24 -14.50 -8.69 -4.55
C ASN A 24 -13.11 -8.19 -4.14
N LEU A 25 -13.05 -7.40 -3.07
CA LEU A 25 -11.82 -6.96 -2.42
C LEU A 25 -11.62 -7.76 -1.14
N SER A 26 -10.50 -8.47 -1.04
CA SER A 26 -10.08 -9.12 0.20
C SER A 26 -8.84 -8.45 0.77
N HIS A 27 -8.85 -8.17 2.07
CA HIS A 27 -7.68 -7.65 2.78
C HIS A 27 -6.59 -8.74 2.81
N VAL A 28 -5.39 -8.35 2.41
CA VAL A 28 -4.22 -9.24 2.36
C VAL A 28 -3.29 -8.91 3.51
N GLN A 29 -2.92 -7.64 3.62
CA GLN A 29 -1.90 -7.21 4.57
C GLN A 29 -2.07 -5.73 4.89
N THR A 30 -1.68 -5.37 6.10
CA THR A 30 -1.40 -3.98 6.48
C THR A 30 0.08 -3.90 6.83
N LEU A 31 0.79 -2.99 6.17
CA LEU A 31 2.17 -2.65 6.47
C LEU A 31 2.17 -1.43 7.40
N ASP A 32 2.78 -1.59 8.56
CA ASP A 32 3.06 -0.50 9.49
C ASP A 32 4.50 -0.02 9.27
N LEU A 33 4.65 1.25 8.87
CA LEU A 33 5.97 1.86 8.62
C LEU A 33 6.69 2.25 9.91
N GLY A 34 6.07 2.02 11.06
CA GLY A 34 6.63 2.21 12.38
C GLY A 34 6.05 3.41 13.11
N PRO A 35 6.27 3.51 14.44
CA PRO A 35 5.58 4.47 15.29
C PRO A 35 5.98 5.94 15.05
N ASN A 36 7.12 6.17 14.38
CA ASN A 36 7.61 7.51 14.07
C ASN A 36 7.37 7.91 12.60
N ALA A 37 6.79 7.03 11.80
CA ALA A 37 6.45 7.33 10.42
C ALA A 37 5.23 8.27 10.38
N GLY A 38 5.29 9.25 9.48
CA GLY A 38 4.19 10.18 9.25
C GLY A 38 3.15 9.65 8.25
N PRO A 39 2.17 10.48 7.89
CA PRO A 39 1.22 10.21 6.81
C PRO A 39 1.88 9.76 5.50
N VAL A 40 1.33 8.73 4.86
CA VAL A 40 1.79 8.25 3.55
C VAL A 40 0.93 8.85 2.44
N TRP A 41 1.51 9.73 1.63
CA TRP A 41 0.79 10.46 0.58
C TRP A 41 0.91 9.83 -0.82
N ARG A 42 1.83 8.88 -1.02
CA ARG A 42 2.01 8.22 -2.32
C ARG A 42 2.54 6.81 -2.14
N VAL A 43 2.06 5.92 -2.99
CA VAL A 43 2.58 4.57 -3.18
C VAL A 43 2.71 4.27 -4.67
N ALA A 44 3.71 3.49 -5.05
CA ALA A 44 3.91 3.08 -6.43
C ALA A 44 4.60 1.71 -6.49
N TRP A 45 4.03 0.80 -7.28
CA TRP A 45 4.68 -0.45 -7.62
C TRP A 45 5.78 -0.21 -8.66
N ASP A 46 6.82 -1.03 -8.60
CA ASP A 46 7.76 -1.16 -9.71
C ASP A 46 7.10 -1.83 -10.93
N LEU A 47 7.83 -1.87 -12.04
CA LEU A 47 7.30 -2.43 -13.29
C LEU A 47 6.92 -3.91 -13.17
N THR A 48 7.59 -4.66 -12.28
CA THR A 48 7.33 -6.08 -12.09
C THR A 48 6.22 -6.36 -11.07
N GLY A 49 5.78 -5.36 -10.31
CA GLY A 49 4.81 -5.52 -9.21
C GLY A 49 5.38 -6.27 -7.99
N THR A 50 6.71 -6.39 -7.90
CA THR A 50 7.39 -7.10 -6.81
C THR A 50 7.77 -6.14 -5.67
N ILE A 51 8.08 -4.89 -6.00
CA ILE A 51 8.57 -3.88 -5.05
C ILE A 51 7.57 -2.74 -4.97
N LEU A 52 7.18 -2.38 -3.75
CA LEU A 52 6.36 -1.22 -3.47
C LEU A 52 7.22 -0.10 -2.88
N ALA A 53 7.20 1.06 -3.51
CA ALA A 53 7.75 2.29 -2.94
C ALA A 53 6.64 3.10 -2.27
N THR A 54 6.95 3.71 -1.13
CA THR A 54 6.07 4.62 -0.39
C THR A 54 6.75 5.98 -0.26
N ALA A 55 5.97 7.05 -0.19
CA ALA A 55 6.46 8.38 0.16
C ALA A 55 5.61 8.93 1.31
N GLN A 56 6.29 9.38 2.36
CA GLN A 56 5.68 9.77 3.62
C GLN A 56 6.24 11.10 4.15
N GLU A 57 5.51 11.70 5.06
CA GLU A 57 5.96 12.87 5.80
C GLU A 57 7.21 12.54 6.62
N GLY A 58 8.24 13.40 6.50
CA GLY A 58 9.57 13.14 7.05
C GLY A 58 10.60 12.64 6.03
N GLY A 59 10.17 12.31 4.80
CA GLY A 59 11.08 12.10 3.66
C GLY A 59 11.92 10.82 3.69
N GLN A 60 11.51 9.82 4.47
CA GLN A 60 12.12 8.48 4.50
C GLN A 60 11.35 7.49 3.65
#